data_AF-A0A0G2BAY7-F1
#
_entry.id   AF-A0A0G2BAY7-F1
#
_cell.length_a   1.000
_cell.length_b   1.000
_cell.length_c   1.000
_cell.angle_alpha   90.00
_cell.angle_beta   90.00
_cell.angle_gamma   90.00
#
_symmetry.space_group_name_H-M   'P 1'
#
loop_
_entity.id
_entity.type
_entity.pdbx_description
1 polymer ?
#
loop_
_entity_poly.entity_id
_entity_poly.type
_entity_poly.pdbx_seq_one_letter_code
_entity_poly.pdbx_strand_id
1 'polypeptide(L)'
;MKSPPPGTLREAVELAEKAHRGQKRASGEPYVEHPKTVAELLKYLHAGNETLIAAMLHDTVEDTDVTLKQLQEEFGPVVSKLVEGVTKVQKVEKDIDPHERSMQSIHKMFGAMGRDIRVIFIKLADRLHNMQTIGHLPQEKQQRIARETLDIFCPLANLLGIRLWYQELSDRALRVLDPAQYDLLERKRKSATDKNLKHLQNWVQRMRTYLRDNGFKNLKIVLLPRHLYSICESTHTQTALLQHIETFFHISVITRNQDDCYCALNYLHQFASSLPHHIQDYVAHPKTNGYRALHTTVMSSLGNPIKIIIQTDEMHQEGLFGAALPYQQHMEKKWQRLPTWIDQLLSLEHDPQ
;
A
#
# COMPACT_ATOMS: atom_id res chain seq x y z
N MET A 1 7.40 42.93 5.32
CA MET A 1 6.75 42.52 4.05
C MET A 1 6.20 41.12 4.25
N LYS A 2 4.91 40.89 3.97
CA LYS A 2 4.37 39.52 3.92
C LYS A 2 5.07 38.80 2.77
N SER A 3 5.63 37.62 3.04
CA SER A 3 6.14 36.74 1.98
C SER A 3 5.04 36.51 0.94
N PRO A 4 5.37 36.48 -0.35
CA PRO A 4 4.40 36.16 -1.40
C PRO A 4 3.73 34.80 -1.09
N PRO A 5 2.48 34.59 -1.54
CA PRO A 5 1.85 33.29 -1.41
C PRO A 5 2.74 32.24 -2.08
N PRO A 6 2.88 31.03 -1.49
CA PRO A 6 3.70 29.99 -2.07
C PRO A 6 3.22 29.65 -3.48
N GLY A 7 4.17 29.36 -4.38
CA GLY A 7 3.90 28.97 -5.76
C GLY A 7 2.86 27.84 -5.87
N THR A 8 2.15 27.85 -6.97
CA THR A 8 1.05 26.95 -7.32
C THR A 8 1.56 25.64 -7.91
N LEU A 9 0.70 24.61 -7.93
CA LEU A 9 1.01 23.34 -8.61
C LEU A 9 1.32 23.53 -10.10
N ARG A 10 0.66 24.51 -10.75
CA ARG A 10 0.93 24.84 -12.15
C ARG A 10 2.35 25.35 -12.35
N GLU A 11 2.80 26.29 -11.50
CA GLU A 11 4.17 26.81 -11.56
C GLU A 11 5.21 25.72 -11.30
N ALA A 12 4.90 24.76 -10.41
CA ALA A 12 5.77 23.61 -10.17
C ALA A 12 5.86 22.67 -11.39
N VAL A 13 4.76 22.46 -12.11
CA VAL A 13 4.77 21.71 -13.38
C VAL A 13 5.64 22.44 -14.42
N GLU A 14 5.44 23.75 -14.57
CA GLU A 14 6.23 24.57 -15.52
C GLU A 14 7.73 24.54 -15.18
N LEU A 15 8.09 24.62 -13.89
CA LEU A 15 9.47 24.49 -13.44
C LEU A 15 10.05 23.10 -13.72
N ALA A 16 9.34 22.02 -13.38
CA ALA A 16 9.79 20.66 -13.63
C ALA A 16 9.96 20.37 -15.13
N GLU A 17 9.05 20.84 -15.98
CA GLU A 17 9.14 20.72 -17.44
C GLU A 17 10.36 21.47 -18.00
N LYS A 18 10.66 22.65 -17.44
CA LYS A 18 11.85 23.42 -17.81
C LYS A 18 13.13 22.74 -17.34
N ALA A 19 13.17 22.28 -16.10
CA ALA A 19 14.34 21.69 -15.46
C ALA A 19 14.76 20.39 -16.14
N HIS A 20 13.78 19.52 -16.45
CA HIS A 20 14.02 18.23 -17.09
C HIS A 20 13.94 18.29 -18.63
N ARG A 21 14.05 19.48 -19.23
CA ARG A 21 13.93 19.66 -20.68
C ARG A 21 15.03 18.88 -21.41
N GLY A 22 14.62 18.00 -22.32
CA GLY A 22 15.52 17.16 -23.11
C GLY A 22 15.97 15.88 -22.39
N GLN A 23 15.66 15.72 -21.10
CA GLN A 23 15.89 14.49 -20.37
C GLN A 23 14.82 13.45 -20.70
N LYS A 24 15.24 12.19 -20.89
CA LYS A 24 14.36 11.06 -21.18
C LYS A 24 14.57 9.95 -20.16
N ARG A 25 13.51 9.21 -19.84
CA ARG A 25 13.60 7.98 -19.04
C ARG A 25 14.14 6.82 -19.89
N ALA A 26 14.45 5.71 -19.24
CA ALA A 26 14.79 4.46 -19.92
C ALA A 26 13.68 3.95 -20.87
N SER A 27 12.41 4.31 -20.62
CA SER A 27 11.28 4.05 -21.53
C SER A 27 11.31 4.88 -22.81
N GLY A 28 12.12 5.95 -22.87
CA GLY A 28 12.15 6.93 -23.96
C GLY A 28 11.18 8.10 -23.80
N GLU A 29 10.29 8.06 -22.80
CA GLU A 29 9.37 9.14 -22.46
C GLU A 29 10.09 10.35 -21.85
N PRO A 30 9.51 11.57 -21.98
CA PRO A 30 10.02 12.75 -21.28
C PRO A 30 10.10 12.51 -19.77
N TYR A 31 11.21 12.90 -19.15
CA TYR A 31 11.45 12.64 -17.72
C TYR A 31 10.32 13.20 -16.81
N VAL A 32 9.76 14.36 -17.19
CA VAL A 32 8.70 15.04 -16.44
C VAL A 32 7.41 14.22 -16.27
N GLU A 33 7.17 13.21 -17.09
CA GLU A 33 6.03 12.30 -16.91
C GLU A 33 6.16 11.47 -15.62
N HIS A 34 7.38 11.24 -15.13
CA HIS A 34 7.56 10.55 -13.85
C HIS A 34 7.05 11.36 -12.64
N PRO A 35 7.54 12.59 -12.38
CA PRO A 35 7.02 13.35 -11.25
C PRO A 35 5.52 13.70 -11.38
N LYS A 36 4.98 13.81 -12.61
CA LYS A 36 3.53 13.94 -12.85
C LYS A 36 2.77 12.73 -12.31
N THR A 37 3.17 11.51 -12.68
CA THR A 37 2.55 10.27 -12.18
C THR A 37 2.69 10.13 -10.66
N VAL A 38 3.85 10.51 -10.09
CA VAL A 38 4.04 10.50 -8.63
C VAL A 38 3.06 11.45 -7.93
N ALA A 39 2.86 12.65 -8.47
CA ALA A 39 1.85 13.59 -7.96
C ALA A 39 0.42 13.05 -8.12
N GLU A 40 0.10 12.34 -9.21
CA GLU A 40 -1.21 11.70 -9.40
C GLU A 40 -1.48 10.58 -8.39
N LEU A 41 -0.49 9.73 -8.10
CA LEU A 41 -0.58 8.69 -7.08
C LEU A 41 -0.86 9.30 -5.70
N LEU A 42 -0.21 10.42 -5.37
CA LEU A 42 -0.45 11.14 -4.12
C LEU A 42 -1.79 11.85 -4.10
N LYS A 43 -2.26 12.35 -5.25
CA LYS A 43 -3.61 12.92 -5.39
C LYS A 43 -4.69 11.87 -5.16
N TYR A 44 -4.48 10.62 -5.56
CA TYR A 44 -5.39 9.52 -5.23
C TYR A 44 -5.49 9.29 -3.70
N LEU A 45 -4.39 9.50 -2.97
CA LEU A 45 -4.38 9.54 -1.50
C LEU A 45 -4.88 10.88 -0.91
N HIS A 46 -5.39 11.79 -1.74
CA HIS A 46 -5.88 13.13 -1.36
C HIS A 46 -4.81 13.97 -0.64
N ALA A 47 -3.56 13.88 -1.11
CA ALA A 47 -2.47 14.69 -0.59
C ALA A 47 -2.71 16.19 -0.80
N GLY A 48 -2.30 16.99 0.19
CA GLY A 48 -2.42 18.45 0.13
C GLY A 48 -1.48 19.08 -0.90
N ASN A 49 -1.78 20.32 -1.29
CA ASN A 49 -1.05 21.03 -2.36
C ASN A 49 0.47 21.05 -2.17
N GLU A 50 0.96 21.30 -0.96
CA GLU A 50 2.41 21.31 -0.68
C GLU A 50 3.07 19.97 -0.99
N THR A 51 2.40 18.85 -0.69
CA THR A 51 2.90 17.49 -0.99
C THR A 51 2.90 17.23 -2.49
N LEU A 52 1.86 17.66 -3.19
CA LEU A 52 1.76 17.51 -4.65
C LEU A 52 2.83 18.34 -5.37
N ILE A 53 3.06 19.57 -4.92
CA ILE A 53 4.13 20.44 -5.43
C ILE A 53 5.50 19.79 -5.17
N ALA A 54 5.76 19.32 -3.94
CA ALA A 54 7.01 18.67 -3.60
C ALA A 54 7.24 17.40 -4.43
N ALA A 55 6.20 16.59 -4.66
CA ALA A 55 6.24 15.42 -5.54
C ALA A 55 6.58 15.79 -6.99
N MET A 56 6.04 16.89 -7.49
CA MET A 56 6.33 17.36 -8.85
C MET A 56 7.79 17.83 -9.00
N LEU A 57 8.42 18.26 -7.90
CA LEU A 57 9.78 18.82 -7.88
C LEU A 57 10.83 17.87 -7.28
N HIS A 58 10.46 16.65 -6.89
CA HIS A 58 11.27 15.84 -5.98
C HIS A 58 12.65 15.43 -6.52
N ASP A 59 12.78 15.29 -7.84
CA ASP A 59 14.03 14.95 -8.52
C ASP A 59 14.75 16.17 -9.12
N THR A 60 14.15 17.36 -9.05
CA THR A 60 14.72 18.56 -9.69
C THR A 60 16.05 18.98 -9.06
N VAL A 61 16.21 18.80 -7.74
CA VAL A 61 17.43 19.21 -7.02
C VAL A 61 18.61 18.27 -7.26
N GLU A 62 18.36 16.99 -7.53
CA GLU A 62 19.42 16.01 -7.72
C GLU A 62 19.82 15.87 -9.19
N ASP A 63 18.87 16.01 -10.12
CA ASP A 63 19.11 15.77 -11.55
C ASP A 63 19.28 17.05 -12.39
N THR A 64 19.10 18.23 -11.79
CA THR A 64 19.15 19.52 -12.52
C THR A 64 19.82 20.63 -11.71
N ASP A 65 19.96 21.82 -12.28
CA ASP A 65 20.59 22.98 -11.62
C ASP A 65 19.68 23.69 -10.59
N VAL A 66 18.45 23.20 -10.38
CA VAL A 66 17.50 23.77 -9.41
C VAL A 66 18.04 23.60 -7.98
N THR A 67 18.03 24.67 -7.20
CA THR A 67 18.55 24.65 -5.82
C THR A 67 17.45 24.69 -4.77
N LEU A 68 17.71 24.13 -3.58
CA LEU A 68 16.77 24.23 -2.44
C LEU A 68 16.44 25.67 -2.04
N LYS A 69 17.39 26.59 -2.24
CA LYS A 69 17.19 28.02 -2.00
C LYS A 69 16.16 28.60 -2.98
N GLN A 70 16.30 28.28 -4.27
CA GLN A 70 15.32 28.67 -5.28
C GLN A 70 13.92 28.12 -4.94
N LEU A 71 13.83 26.83 -4.57
CA LEU A 71 12.55 26.23 -4.18
C LEU A 71 11.94 26.89 -2.95
N GLN A 72 12.76 27.31 -1.98
CA GLN A 72 12.30 28.02 -0.80
C GLN A 72 11.77 29.42 -1.12
N GLU A 73 12.41 30.12 -2.06
CA GLU A 73 12.00 31.46 -2.50
C GLU A 73 10.70 31.41 -3.33
N GLU A 74 10.55 30.43 -4.23
CA GLU A 74 9.41 30.30 -5.15
C GLU A 74 8.19 29.59 -4.51
N PHE A 75 8.41 28.50 -3.76
CA PHE A 75 7.34 27.62 -3.25
C PHE A 75 7.24 27.61 -1.72
N GLY A 76 8.14 28.30 -1.03
CA GLY A 76 8.15 28.44 0.41
C GLY A 76 8.90 27.33 1.16
N PRO A 77 9.09 27.50 2.48
CA PRO A 77 9.96 26.65 3.28
C PRO A 77 9.42 25.24 3.50
N VAL A 78 8.11 25.02 3.36
CA VAL A 78 7.53 23.69 3.55
C VAL A 78 7.87 22.78 2.38
N VAL A 79 7.63 23.24 1.15
CA VAL A 79 7.96 22.48 -0.07
C VAL A 79 9.46 22.22 -0.15
N SER A 80 10.29 23.24 0.07
CA SER A 80 11.75 23.08 0.06
C SER A 80 12.24 22.01 1.05
N LYS A 81 11.70 22.00 2.29
CA LYS A 81 12.01 20.96 3.29
C LYS A 81 11.54 19.56 2.88
N LEU A 82 10.39 19.44 2.21
CA LEU A 82 9.91 18.15 1.71
C LEU A 82 10.84 17.61 0.63
N VAL A 83 11.21 18.44 -0.34
CA VAL A 83 12.14 18.04 -1.42
C VAL A 83 13.51 17.68 -0.82
N GLU A 84 14.04 18.48 0.10
CA GLU A 84 15.28 18.17 0.83
C GLU A 84 15.20 16.81 1.55
N GLY A 85 14.09 16.53 2.23
CA GLY A 85 13.87 15.25 2.90
C GLY A 85 13.88 14.08 1.91
N VAL A 86 13.16 14.21 0.79
CA VAL A 86 13.12 13.17 -0.26
C VAL A 86 14.50 12.90 -0.84
N THR A 87 15.27 13.96 -1.11
CA THR A 87 16.64 13.90 -1.59
C THR A 87 17.58 13.20 -0.59
N LYS A 88 17.47 13.50 0.71
CA LYS A 88 18.29 12.84 1.75
C LYS A 88 18.03 11.36 1.83
N VAL A 89 16.75 10.96 1.76
CA VAL A 89 16.35 9.55 1.78
C VAL A 89 16.98 8.79 0.63
N GLN A 90 16.97 9.38 -0.57
CA GLN A 90 17.56 8.76 -1.76
C GLN A 90 19.09 8.58 -1.65
N LYS A 91 19.78 9.43 -0.89
CA LYS A 91 21.21 9.24 -0.58
C LYS A 91 21.42 8.07 0.37
N VAL A 92 20.67 8.05 1.47
CA VAL A 92 20.72 6.94 2.45
C VAL A 92 20.33 5.60 1.80
N GLU A 93 19.35 5.60 0.91
CA GLU A 93 18.95 4.43 0.13
C GLU A 93 20.10 3.85 -0.69
N LYS A 94 20.89 4.70 -1.34
CA LYS A 94 22.07 4.28 -2.13
C LYS A 94 23.20 3.75 -1.25
N ASP A 95 23.29 4.18 0.00
CA ASP A 95 24.33 3.80 0.96
C ASP A 95 23.98 2.52 1.74
N ILE A 96 22.73 2.05 1.69
CA ILE A 96 22.32 0.79 2.33
C ILE A 96 22.90 -0.38 1.55
N ASP A 97 23.68 -1.22 2.25
CA ASP A 97 24.23 -2.44 1.68
C ASP A 97 23.06 -3.38 1.26
N PRO A 98 23.01 -3.84 -0.01
CA PRO A 98 22.01 -4.80 -0.49
C PRO A 98 21.92 -6.10 0.33
N HIS A 99 22.96 -6.43 1.10
CA HIS A 99 23.02 -7.57 2.00
C HIS A 99 22.67 -7.22 3.46
N GLU A 100 22.69 -5.96 3.85
CA GLU A 100 22.34 -5.47 5.20
C GLU A 100 20.81 -5.26 5.29
N ARG A 101 20.12 -6.39 5.43
CA ARG A 101 18.66 -6.51 5.57
C ARG A 101 18.27 -6.50 7.04
N SER A 102 18.07 -5.33 7.62
CA SER A 102 17.60 -5.24 8.99
C SER A 102 16.64 -4.07 9.20
N MET A 103 15.93 -4.10 10.32
CA MET A 103 15.17 -2.97 10.84
C MET A 103 16.02 -1.69 10.92
N GLN A 104 17.35 -1.81 11.01
CA GLN A 104 18.26 -0.67 11.03
C GLN A 104 18.26 0.11 9.70
N SER A 105 18.12 -0.55 8.56
CA SER A 105 18.02 0.11 7.25
C SER A 105 16.72 0.89 7.12
N ILE A 106 15.61 0.32 7.61
CA ILE A 106 14.32 1.00 7.74
C ILE A 106 14.46 2.22 8.67
N HIS A 107 15.16 2.08 9.80
CA HIS A 107 15.38 3.17 10.77
C HIS A 107 16.26 4.29 10.20
N LYS A 108 17.35 3.96 9.49
CA LYS A 108 18.20 4.93 8.78
C LYS A 108 17.36 5.73 7.78
N MET A 109 16.49 5.05 7.01
CA MET A 109 15.56 5.73 6.09
C MET A 109 14.57 6.62 6.84
N PHE A 110 13.93 6.16 7.91
CA PHE A 110 13.02 6.98 8.73
C PHE A 110 13.71 8.20 9.34
N GLY A 111 14.95 8.04 9.83
CA GLY A 111 15.76 9.14 10.34
C GLY A 111 16.03 10.20 9.27
N ALA A 112 16.30 9.77 8.03
CA ALA A 112 16.53 10.66 6.90
C ALA A 112 15.26 11.34 6.37
N MET A 113 14.10 10.66 6.48
CA MET A 113 12.78 11.21 6.11
C MET A 113 12.35 12.38 7.01
N GLY A 114 12.96 12.50 8.19
CA GLY A 114 12.56 13.46 9.22
C GLY A 114 11.20 13.10 9.83
N ARG A 115 10.69 13.96 10.71
CA ARG A 115 9.39 13.74 11.37
C ARG A 115 8.18 13.96 10.45
N ASP A 116 8.39 14.30 9.17
CA ASP A 116 7.32 14.59 8.22
C ASP A 116 6.97 13.38 7.35
N ILE A 117 5.84 12.76 7.68
CA ILE A 117 5.31 11.57 6.98
C ILE A 117 5.10 11.78 5.47
N ARG A 118 4.98 13.03 5.00
CA ARG A 118 4.83 13.35 3.56
C ARG A 118 6.02 12.88 2.74
N VAL A 119 7.23 12.99 3.30
CA VAL A 119 8.46 12.55 2.62
C VAL A 119 8.37 11.05 2.30
N ILE A 120 7.82 10.28 3.24
CA ILE A 120 7.64 8.83 3.10
C ILE A 120 6.63 8.51 2.01
N PHE A 121 5.50 9.23 1.97
CA PHE A 121 4.50 9.00 0.93
C PHE A 121 5.02 9.38 -0.45
N ILE A 122 5.77 10.49 -0.56
CA ILE A 122 6.43 10.85 -1.83
C ILE A 122 7.37 9.73 -2.27
N LYS A 123 8.19 9.18 -1.36
CA LYS A 123 9.10 8.07 -1.72
C LYS A 123 8.41 6.75 -2.02
N LEU A 124 7.31 6.42 -1.35
CA LEU A 124 6.52 5.24 -1.71
C LEU A 124 5.83 5.41 -3.07
N ALA A 125 5.35 6.60 -3.41
CA ALA A 125 4.78 6.91 -4.73
C ALA A 125 5.85 6.86 -5.84
N ASP A 126 7.02 7.46 -5.61
CA ASP A 126 8.19 7.35 -6.49
C ASP A 126 8.56 5.88 -6.73
N ARG A 127 8.74 5.11 -5.65
CA ARG A 127 9.05 3.68 -5.75
C ARG A 127 7.96 2.90 -6.51
N LEU A 128 6.70 3.19 -6.26
CA LEU A 128 5.58 2.55 -6.95
C LEU A 128 5.64 2.82 -8.45
N HIS A 129 5.85 4.06 -8.86
CA HIS A 129 5.98 4.39 -10.28
C HIS A 129 7.24 3.77 -10.92
N ASN A 130 8.34 3.66 -10.18
CA ASN A 130 9.53 2.93 -10.62
C ASN A 130 9.25 1.44 -10.83
N MET A 131 8.51 0.79 -9.93
CA MET A 131 8.06 -0.59 -10.10
C MET A 131 7.04 -0.76 -11.23
N GLN A 132 6.23 0.26 -11.52
CA GLN A 132 5.30 0.27 -12.66
C GLN A 132 6.02 0.28 -14.01
N THR A 133 7.19 0.92 -14.07
CA THR A 133 7.97 1.14 -15.30
C THR A 133 9.26 0.32 -15.38
N ILE A 134 9.48 -0.58 -14.42
CA ILE A 134 10.71 -1.37 -14.22
C ILE A 134 11.16 -2.17 -15.45
N GLY A 135 10.23 -2.59 -16.31
CA GLY A 135 10.50 -3.44 -17.47
C GLY A 135 11.46 -2.84 -18.51
N HIS A 136 11.67 -1.51 -18.49
CA HIS A 136 12.59 -0.83 -19.41
C HIS A 136 14.06 -0.82 -18.93
N LEU A 137 14.32 -1.30 -17.72
CA LEU A 137 15.66 -1.33 -17.14
C LEU A 137 16.39 -2.64 -17.47
N PRO A 138 17.73 -2.68 -17.43
CA PRO A 138 18.50 -3.93 -17.47
C PRO A 138 18.10 -4.88 -16.34
N GLN A 139 18.11 -6.19 -16.59
CA GLN A 139 17.63 -7.22 -15.67
C GLN A 139 18.27 -7.13 -14.27
N GLU A 140 19.57 -6.86 -14.19
CA GLU A 140 20.28 -6.69 -12.91
C GLU A 140 19.69 -5.54 -12.07
N LYS A 141 19.42 -4.39 -12.71
CA LYS A 141 18.77 -3.25 -12.04
C LYS A 141 17.35 -3.58 -11.64
N GLN A 142 16.60 -4.32 -12.46
CA GLN A 142 15.25 -4.77 -12.11
C GLN A 142 15.26 -5.62 -10.84
N GLN A 143 16.14 -6.64 -10.78
CA GLN A 143 16.26 -7.53 -9.62
C GLN A 143 16.63 -6.77 -8.34
N ARG A 144 17.57 -5.82 -8.44
CA ARG A 144 17.98 -4.98 -7.31
C ARG A 144 16.82 -4.16 -6.77
N ILE A 145 16.15 -3.40 -7.65
CA ILE A 145 15.01 -2.53 -7.29
C ILE A 145 13.84 -3.34 -6.72
N ALA A 146 13.55 -4.52 -7.28
CA ALA A 146 12.48 -5.38 -6.82
C ALA A 146 12.78 -6.01 -5.44
N ARG A 147 14.03 -6.43 -5.17
CA ARG A 147 14.45 -6.91 -3.83
C ARG A 147 14.30 -5.82 -2.80
N GLU A 148 14.88 -4.65 -3.10
CA GLU A 148 14.78 -3.47 -2.23
C GLU A 148 13.32 -3.07 -1.97
N THR A 149 12.46 -3.19 -2.97
CA THR A 149 11.02 -2.96 -2.83
C THR A 149 10.38 -3.89 -1.80
N LEU A 150 10.69 -5.19 -1.83
CA LEU A 150 10.17 -6.14 -0.84
C LEU A 150 10.78 -5.95 0.55
N ASP A 151 12.09 -5.71 0.61
CA ASP A 151 12.83 -5.70 1.87
C ASP A 151 12.63 -4.38 2.65
N ILE A 152 12.31 -3.29 1.96
CA ILE A 152 12.24 -1.95 2.57
C ILE A 152 10.88 -1.29 2.34
N PHE A 153 10.50 -1.06 1.08
CA PHE A 153 9.31 -0.26 0.77
C PHE A 153 7.98 -0.96 1.08
N CYS A 154 7.91 -2.29 0.95
CA CYS A 154 6.74 -3.07 1.34
C CYS A 154 6.52 -3.02 2.87
N PRO A 155 7.53 -3.29 3.72
CA PRO A 155 7.44 -3.07 5.17
C PRO A 155 7.02 -1.64 5.53
N LEU A 156 7.58 -0.62 4.87
CA LEU A 156 7.19 0.78 5.05
C LEU A 156 5.72 1.03 4.73
N ALA A 157 5.24 0.59 3.56
CA ALA A 157 3.83 0.71 3.17
C ALA A 157 2.90 -0.03 4.15
N ASN A 158 3.29 -1.23 4.59
CA ASN A 158 2.53 -2.03 5.55
C ASN A 158 2.49 -1.37 6.94
N LEU A 159 3.61 -0.81 7.40
CA LEU A 159 3.68 -0.03 8.63
C LEU A 159 2.73 1.16 8.55
N LEU A 160 2.77 1.94 7.48
CA LEU A 160 1.83 3.06 7.29
C LEU A 160 0.38 2.62 7.07
N GLY A 161 0.10 1.32 6.95
CA GLY A 161 -1.23 0.77 6.71
C GLY A 161 -1.77 1.04 5.29
N ILE A 162 -0.92 1.50 4.36
CA ILE A 162 -1.32 1.77 2.96
C ILE A 162 -1.30 0.45 2.20
N ARG A 163 -2.37 -0.33 2.40
CA ARG A 163 -2.46 -1.68 1.85
C ARG A 163 -2.49 -1.72 0.33
N LEU A 164 -3.08 -0.71 -0.31
CA LEU A 164 -3.11 -0.61 -1.78
C LEU A 164 -1.70 -0.61 -2.38
N TRP A 165 -0.82 0.24 -1.83
CA TRP A 165 0.56 0.35 -2.31
C TRP A 165 1.39 -0.85 -1.90
N TYR A 166 1.23 -1.35 -0.67
CA TYR A 166 1.88 -2.60 -0.24
C TYR A 166 1.59 -3.74 -1.24
N GLN A 167 0.31 -3.96 -1.57
CA GLN A 167 -0.11 -5.03 -2.47
C GLN A 167 0.44 -4.86 -3.88
N GLU A 168 0.41 -3.65 -4.43
CA GLU A 168 0.93 -3.42 -5.78
C GLU A 168 2.45 -3.56 -5.85
N LEU A 169 3.18 -3.00 -4.88
CA LEU A 169 4.63 -3.09 -4.80
C LEU A 169 5.10 -4.55 -4.70
N SER A 170 4.50 -5.33 -3.81
CA SER A 170 4.92 -6.72 -3.59
C SER A 170 4.54 -7.65 -4.74
N ASP A 171 3.37 -7.47 -5.38
CA ASP A 171 3.01 -8.25 -6.57
C ASP A 171 3.94 -7.95 -7.75
N ARG A 172 4.31 -6.68 -7.95
CA ARG A 172 5.28 -6.28 -8.98
C ARG A 172 6.67 -6.80 -8.69
N ALA A 173 7.09 -6.76 -7.43
CA ALA A 173 8.38 -7.31 -7.03
C ALA A 173 8.42 -8.83 -7.22
N LEU A 174 7.36 -9.56 -6.83
CA LEU A 174 7.25 -11.00 -7.11
C LEU A 174 7.40 -11.30 -8.59
N ARG A 175 6.72 -10.54 -9.46
CA ARG A 175 6.79 -10.72 -10.91
C ARG A 175 8.20 -10.59 -11.47
N VAL A 176 9.04 -9.74 -10.86
CA VAL A 176 10.43 -9.55 -11.27
C VAL A 176 11.33 -10.64 -10.68
N LEU A 177 11.19 -10.93 -9.37
CA LEU A 177 12.09 -11.81 -8.65
C LEU A 177 11.84 -13.30 -8.92
N ASP A 178 10.58 -13.68 -9.07
CA ASP A 178 10.17 -15.03 -9.44
C ASP A 178 9.02 -14.99 -10.47
N PRO A 179 9.34 -14.72 -11.75
CA PRO A 179 8.35 -14.65 -12.81
C PRO A 179 7.59 -15.98 -12.99
N ALA A 180 8.27 -17.11 -12.80
CA ALA A 180 7.69 -18.42 -12.99
C ALA A 180 6.56 -18.68 -11.98
N GLN A 181 6.80 -18.36 -10.71
CA GLN A 181 5.81 -18.47 -9.66
C GLN A 181 4.68 -17.45 -9.85
N TYR A 182 5.00 -16.21 -10.21
CA TYR A 182 3.98 -15.20 -10.52
C TYR A 182 3.03 -15.67 -11.62
N ASP A 183 3.57 -16.12 -12.75
CA ASP A 183 2.80 -16.58 -13.90
C ASP A 183 2.00 -17.85 -13.59
N LEU A 184 2.51 -18.73 -12.72
CA LEU A 184 1.76 -19.89 -12.23
C LEU A 184 0.53 -19.45 -11.43
N LEU A 185 0.71 -18.56 -10.46
CA LEU A 185 -0.38 -18.06 -9.61
C LEU A 185 -1.41 -17.28 -10.44
N GLU A 186 -0.94 -16.44 -11.38
CA GLU A 186 -1.81 -15.66 -12.25
C GLU A 186 -2.61 -16.58 -13.19
N ARG A 187 -1.94 -17.57 -13.80
CA ARG A 187 -2.61 -18.58 -14.63
C ARG A 187 -3.63 -19.35 -13.82
N LYS A 188 -3.31 -19.83 -12.62
CA LYS A 188 -4.26 -20.56 -11.77
C LYS A 188 -5.46 -19.71 -11.35
N ARG A 189 -5.23 -18.43 -11.05
CA ARG A 189 -6.31 -17.47 -10.76
C ARG A 189 -7.22 -17.25 -11.98
N LYS A 190 -6.66 -17.16 -13.19
CA LYS A 190 -7.40 -16.97 -14.46
C LYS A 190 -8.04 -18.28 -14.97
N SER A 191 -7.40 -19.42 -14.75
CA SER A 191 -7.85 -20.75 -15.16
C SER A 191 -8.95 -21.30 -14.25
N ALA A 192 -9.36 -20.53 -13.24
CA ALA A 192 -10.63 -20.73 -12.58
C ALA A 192 -11.74 -20.72 -13.63
N THR A 193 -12.15 -21.90 -14.08
CA THR A 193 -13.22 -22.06 -15.07
C THR A 193 -14.44 -21.26 -14.65
N ASP A 194 -15.14 -20.61 -15.58
CA ASP A 194 -16.41 -19.92 -15.33
C ASP A 194 -17.35 -20.73 -14.43
N LYS A 195 -17.33 -22.07 -14.56
CA LYS A 195 -18.10 -22.99 -13.71
C LYS A 195 -17.71 -22.94 -12.22
N ASN A 196 -16.42 -22.96 -11.89
CA ASN A 196 -15.93 -22.92 -10.50
C ASN A 196 -16.21 -21.55 -9.87
N LEU A 197 -15.97 -20.48 -10.63
CA LEU A 197 -16.30 -19.13 -10.18
C LEU A 197 -17.80 -18.95 -9.98
N LYS A 198 -18.64 -19.44 -10.89
CA LYS A 198 -20.11 -19.47 -10.73
C LYS A 198 -20.53 -20.26 -9.50
N HIS A 199 -19.92 -21.41 -9.22
CA HIS A 199 -20.22 -22.18 -8.02
C HIS A 199 -19.92 -21.39 -6.75
N LEU A 200 -18.75 -20.75 -6.69
CA LEU A 200 -18.37 -19.91 -5.56
C LEU A 200 -19.28 -18.69 -5.41
N GLN A 201 -19.63 -18.02 -6.51
CA GLN A 201 -20.60 -16.92 -6.52
C GLN A 201 -21.99 -17.35 -6.03
N ASN A 202 -22.46 -18.52 -6.45
CA ASN A 202 -23.73 -19.09 -5.98
C ASN A 202 -23.68 -19.40 -4.48
N TRP A 203 -22.56 -19.90 -3.97
CA TRP A 203 -22.36 -20.11 -2.54
C TRP A 203 -22.40 -18.79 -1.75
N VAL A 204 -21.70 -17.74 -2.24
CA VAL A 204 -21.77 -16.38 -1.67
C VAL A 204 -23.20 -15.81 -1.71
N GLN A 205 -23.97 -16.09 -2.78
CA GLN A 205 -25.34 -15.65 -2.89
C GLN A 205 -26.26 -16.34 -1.86
N ARG A 206 -26.08 -17.65 -1.63
CA ARG A 206 -26.81 -18.38 -0.58
C ARG A 206 -26.49 -17.82 0.80
N MET A 207 -25.21 -17.58 1.08
CA MET A 207 -24.75 -16.96 2.32
C MET A 207 -25.39 -15.57 2.51
N ARG A 208 -25.47 -14.77 1.44
CA ARG A 208 -26.13 -13.46 1.46
C ARG A 208 -27.63 -13.55 1.76
N THR A 209 -28.33 -14.51 1.17
CA THR A 209 -29.76 -14.75 1.46
C THR A 209 -29.95 -15.19 2.90
N TYR A 210 -29.15 -16.15 3.37
CA TYR A 210 -29.20 -16.63 4.76
C TYR A 210 -29.00 -15.49 5.78
N LEU A 211 -28.00 -14.63 5.60
CA LEU A 211 -27.81 -13.48 6.49
C LEU A 211 -28.99 -12.49 6.42
N ARG A 212 -29.55 -12.25 5.24
CA ARG A 212 -30.72 -11.37 5.08
C ARG A 212 -31.94 -11.89 5.84
N ASP A 213 -32.22 -13.18 5.74
CA ASP A 213 -33.35 -13.84 6.38
C ASP A 213 -33.21 -13.81 7.92
N ASN A 214 -31.98 -13.74 8.42
CA ASN A 214 -31.65 -13.59 9.84
C ASN A 214 -31.50 -12.11 10.29
N GLY A 215 -32.05 -11.16 9.53
CA GLY A 215 -32.21 -9.76 9.96
C GLY A 215 -31.19 -8.76 9.42
N PHE A 216 -30.18 -9.20 8.66
CA PHE A 216 -29.18 -8.31 8.09
C PHE A 216 -29.63 -7.68 6.76
N LYS A 217 -30.35 -6.55 6.83
CA LYS A 217 -30.98 -5.93 5.65
C LYS A 217 -30.01 -5.26 4.66
N ASN A 218 -28.89 -4.69 5.13
CA ASN A 218 -27.98 -3.89 4.28
C ASN A 218 -26.50 -4.30 4.40
N LEU A 219 -26.20 -5.60 4.35
CA LEU A 219 -24.80 -6.06 4.28
C LEU A 219 -24.25 -5.98 2.86
N LYS A 220 -23.06 -5.38 2.72
CA LYS A 220 -22.30 -5.46 1.47
C LYS A 220 -21.35 -6.64 1.55
N ILE A 221 -21.67 -7.68 0.79
CA ILE A 221 -20.87 -8.91 0.73
C ILE A 221 -20.25 -8.99 -0.66
N VAL A 222 -18.93 -9.05 -0.75
CA VAL A 222 -18.19 -9.04 -2.02
C VAL A 222 -17.17 -10.16 -2.04
N LEU A 223 -17.10 -10.89 -3.15
CA LEU A 223 -16.02 -11.84 -3.42
C LEU A 223 -14.87 -11.08 -4.10
N LEU A 224 -13.70 -11.05 -3.48
CA LEU A 224 -12.55 -10.29 -3.94
C LEU A 224 -11.36 -11.21 -4.20
N PRO A 225 -10.57 -10.96 -5.27
CA PRO A 225 -9.33 -11.69 -5.48
C PRO A 225 -8.37 -11.41 -4.32
N ARG A 226 -7.63 -12.43 -3.91
CA ARG A 226 -6.50 -12.29 -2.99
C ARG A 226 -5.28 -11.78 -3.75
N HIS A 227 -4.49 -11.02 -3.02
CA HIS A 227 -3.18 -10.52 -3.43
C HIS A 227 -2.20 -11.69 -3.65
N LEU A 228 -1.51 -11.72 -4.80
CA LEU A 228 -0.77 -12.90 -5.24
C LEU A 228 0.46 -13.18 -4.37
N TYR A 229 1.19 -12.15 -3.97
CA TYR A 229 2.33 -12.31 -3.07
C TYR A 229 1.92 -12.92 -1.72
N SER A 230 0.82 -12.48 -1.11
CA SER A 230 0.30 -13.15 0.10
C SER A 230 -0.11 -14.60 -0.13
N ILE A 231 -0.60 -14.96 -1.32
CA ILE A 231 -0.85 -16.37 -1.66
C ILE A 231 0.48 -17.11 -1.71
N CYS A 232 1.47 -16.56 -2.41
CA CYS A 232 2.81 -17.13 -2.54
C CYS A 232 3.44 -17.42 -1.17
N GLU A 233 3.42 -16.44 -0.26
CA GLU A 233 3.92 -16.60 1.11
C GLU A 233 3.15 -17.69 1.87
N SER A 234 1.80 -17.67 1.81
CA SER A 234 0.97 -18.62 2.55
C SER A 234 0.98 -20.05 2.00
N THR A 235 1.38 -20.24 0.73
CA THR A 235 1.31 -21.55 0.05
C THR A 235 2.67 -22.15 -0.25
N HIS A 236 3.76 -21.51 0.20
CA HIS A 236 5.13 -22.01 0.01
C HIS A 236 5.31 -23.45 0.50
N THR A 237 4.64 -23.84 1.59
CA THR A 237 4.70 -25.19 2.17
C THR A 237 3.49 -26.07 1.83
N GLN A 238 2.44 -25.51 1.21
CA GLN A 238 1.16 -26.19 0.98
C GLN A 238 0.66 -25.98 -0.46
N THR A 239 1.45 -26.45 -1.43
CA THR A 239 1.19 -26.28 -2.86
C THR A 239 -0.13 -26.91 -3.33
N ALA A 240 -0.65 -27.92 -2.60
CA ALA A 240 -1.95 -28.54 -2.87
C ALA A 240 -3.11 -27.53 -2.82
N LEU A 241 -3.04 -26.51 -1.96
CA LEU A 241 -4.07 -25.47 -1.86
C LEU A 241 -4.24 -24.68 -3.16
N LEU A 242 -3.20 -24.60 -3.98
CA LEU A 242 -3.23 -23.91 -5.27
C LEU A 242 -4.09 -24.62 -6.32
N GLN A 243 -4.66 -25.79 -6.03
CA GLN A 243 -5.63 -26.45 -6.89
C GLN A 243 -7.05 -25.90 -6.71
N HIS A 244 -7.32 -25.21 -5.59
CA HIS A 244 -8.66 -24.75 -5.22
C HIS A 244 -8.85 -23.27 -5.52
N ILE A 245 -9.99 -22.92 -6.10
CA ILE A 245 -10.32 -21.53 -6.42
C ILE A 245 -10.44 -20.68 -5.15
N GLU A 246 -10.91 -21.26 -4.05
CA GLU A 246 -11.07 -20.60 -2.75
C GLU A 246 -9.76 -20.03 -2.19
N THR A 247 -8.61 -20.60 -2.57
CA THR A 247 -7.29 -20.07 -2.20
C THR A 247 -7.01 -18.72 -2.83
N PHE A 248 -7.60 -18.43 -4.00
CA PHE A 248 -7.36 -17.20 -4.78
C PHE A 248 -8.35 -16.09 -4.47
N PHE A 249 -9.38 -16.34 -3.67
CA PHE A 249 -10.40 -15.35 -3.33
C PHE A 249 -10.62 -15.29 -1.83
N HIS A 250 -11.18 -14.17 -1.39
CA HIS A 250 -11.70 -14.01 -0.04
C HIS A 250 -13.04 -13.29 -0.13
N ILE A 251 -13.83 -13.40 0.92
CA ILE A 251 -15.11 -12.72 1.03
C ILE A 251 -14.95 -11.55 1.98
N SER A 252 -15.30 -10.35 1.53
CA SER A 252 -15.41 -9.17 2.37
C SER A 252 -16.87 -8.96 2.74
N VAL A 253 -17.16 -8.93 4.04
CA VAL A 253 -18.48 -8.62 4.61
C VAL A 253 -18.36 -7.26 5.29
N ILE A 254 -18.99 -6.25 4.71
CA ILE A 254 -19.00 -4.89 5.23
C ILE A 254 -20.33 -4.66 5.97
N THR A 255 -20.21 -4.37 7.26
CA THR A 255 -21.32 -4.11 8.19
C THR A 255 -21.44 -2.61 8.51
N ARG A 256 -22.51 -2.23 9.24
CA ARG A 256 -22.73 -0.83 9.62
C ARG A 256 -21.94 -0.43 10.87
N ASN A 257 -21.85 -1.33 11.85
CA ASN A 257 -21.19 -1.09 13.13
C ASN A 257 -20.46 -2.35 13.60
N GLN A 258 -19.74 -2.23 14.72
CA GLN A 258 -18.93 -3.31 15.25
C GLN A 258 -19.79 -4.47 15.79
N ASP A 259 -20.93 -4.18 16.43
CA ASP A 259 -21.84 -5.23 16.93
C ASP A 259 -22.34 -6.13 15.80
N ASP A 260 -22.71 -5.52 14.67
CA ASP A 260 -23.10 -6.24 13.45
C ASP A 260 -21.96 -7.13 12.92
N CYS A 261 -20.68 -6.76 13.11
CA CYS A 261 -19.55 -7.62 12.73
C CYS A 261 -19.56 -8.94 13.52
N TYR A 262 -19.73 -8.85 14.83
CA TYR A 262 -19.74 -10.02 15.72
C TYR A 262 -21.00 -10.86 15.53
N CYS A 263 -22.17 -10.23 15.37
CA CYS A 263 -23.38 -10.94 15.02
C CYS A 263 -23.23 -11.67 13.67
N ALA A 264 -22.70 -11.01 12.64
CA ALA A 264 -22.47 -11.64 11.34
C ALA A 264 -21.50 -12.82 11.43
N LEU A 265 -20.43 -12.72 12.24
CA LEU A 265 -19.50 -13.82 12.49
C LEU A 265 -20.22 -15.06 13.01
N ASN A 266 -21.09 -14.91 14.01
CA ASN A 266 -21.85 -16.02 14.59
C ASN A 266 -22.75 -16.70 13.55
N TYR A 267 -23.54 -15.92 12.80
CA TYR A 267 -24.40 -16.49 11.75
C TYR A 267 -23.61 -17.14 10.61
N LEU A 268 -22.44 -16.61 10.26
CA LEU A 268 -21.56 -17.23 9.27
C LEU A 268 -21.07 -18.61 9.72
N HIS A 269 -20.75 -18.79 11.00
CA HIS A 269 -20.35 -20.08 11.57
C HIS A 269 -21.51 -21.07 11.70
N GLN A 270 -22.76 -20.58 11.79
CA GLN A 270 -23.94 -21.44 11.68
C GLN A 270 -24.22 -21.86 10.23
N PHE A 271 -23.93 -20.98 9.27
CA PHE A 271 -24.11 -21.26 7.84
C PHE A 271 -23.08 -22.27 7.31
N ALA A 272 -21.82 -22.17 7.74
CA ALA A 272 -20.73 -23.01 7.27
C ALA A 272 -19.75 -23.33 8.41
N SER A 273 -19.30 -24.59 8.45
CA SER A 273 -18.35 -25.06 9.47
C SER A 273 -17.07 -24.23 9.46
N SER A 274 -16.75 -23.63 10.60
CA SER A 274 -15.48 -22.91 10.82
C SER A 274 -14.33 -23.89 11.07
N LEU A 275 -13.14 -23.56 10.60
CA LEU A 275 -11.94 -24.28 11.04
C LEU A 275 -11.56 -23.86 12.48
N PRO A 276 -11.33 -24.81 13.41
CA PRO A 276 -10.90 -24.49 14.78
C PRO A 276 -9.65 -23.59 14.79
N HIS A 277 -9.58 -22.63 15.71
CA HIS A 277 -8.44 -21.71 15.90
C HIS A 277 -8.12 -20.75 14.73
N HIS A 278 -9.03 -20.60 13.74
CA HIS A 278 -8.85 -19.69 12.61
C HIS A 278 -9.60 -18.36 12.73
N ILE A 279 -10.03 -17.97 13.93
CA ILE A 279 -10.64 -16.66 14.18
C ILE A 279 -9.55 -15.71 14.66
N GLN A 280 -9.35 -14.59 13.96
CA GLN A 280 -8.44 -13.52 14.36
C GLN A 280 -9.28 -12.26 14.57
N ASP A 281 -9.38 -11.82 15.83
CA ASP A 281 -10.12 -10.62 16.19
C ASP A 281 -9.18 -9.40 16.20
N TYR A 282 -9.00 -8.78 15.04
CA TYR A 282 -8.28 -7.51 14.93
C TYR A 282 -9.15 -6.29 15.26
N VAL A 283 -10.42 -6.47 15.63
CA VAL A 283 -11.25 -5.37 16.13
C VAL A 283 -10.90 -5.11 17.60
N ALA A 284 -10.87 -6.17 18.41
CA ALA A 284 -10.45 -6.12 19.81
C ALA A 284 -8.93 -5.92 19.97
N HIS A 285 -8.14 -6.53 19.08
CA HIS A 285 -6.68 -6.44 19.08
C HIS A 285 -6.15 -5.95 17.73
N PRO A 286 -6.25 -4.64 17.42
CA PRO A 286 -5.76 -4.07 16.17
C PRO A 286 -4.29 -4.41 15.92
N LYS A 287 -3.92 -4.56 14.64
CA LYS A 287 -2.51 -4.68 14.27
C LYS A 287 -1.76 -3.38 14.57
N THR A 288 -0.43 -3.47 14.62
CA THR A 288 0.45 -2.30 14.85
C THR A 288 0.17 -1.15 13.89
N ASN A 289 -0.14 -1.43 12.62
CA ASN A 289 -0.50 -0.44 11.61
C ASN A 289 -1.94 0.11 11.70
N GLY A 290 -2.67 -0.19 12.78
CA GLY A 290 -4.05 0.25 12.98
C GLY A 290 -5.09 -0.57 12.21
N TYR A 291 -4.70 -1.64 11.52
CA TYR A 291 -5.65 -2.49 10.77
C TYR A 291 -6.64 -3.19 11.72
N ARG A 292 -7.93 -3.06 11.40
CA ARG A 292 -9.06 -3.65 12.15
C ARG A 292 -9.96 -4.48 11.22
N ALA A 293 -10.26 -5.71 11.61
CA ALA A 293 -11.28 -6.59 11.01
C ALA A 293 -11.39 -7.90 11.82
N LEU A 294 -12.49 -8.61 11.68
CA LEU A 294 -12.58 -10.02 12.09
C LEU A 294 -12.20 -10.90 10.90
N HIS A 295 -11.19 -11.76 11.07
CA HIS A 295 -10.85 -12.77 10.07
C HIS A 295 -11.34 -14.12 10.55
N THR A 296 -11.97 -14.87 9.66
CA THR A 296 -12.33 -16.26 9.88
C THR A 296 -12.13 -17.07 8.61
N THR A 297 -11.87 -18.37 8.75
CA THR A 297 -11.86 -19.30 7.63
C THR A 297 -12.98 -20.33 7.83
N VAL A 298 -13.81 -20.51 6.80
CA VAL A 298 -14.92 -21.48 6.79
C VAL A 298 -14.80 -22.43 5.61
N MET A 299 -15.48 -23.56 5.67
CA MET A 299 -15.50 -24.53 4.57
C MET A 299 -16.55 -24.14 3.52
N SER A 300 -16.15 -24.09 2.25
CA SER A 300 -17.06 -23.89 1.11
C SER A 300 -17.95 -25.12 0.90
N SER A 301 -18.94 -25.02 0.01
CA SER A 301 -19.76 -26.19 -0.38
C SER A 301 -18.97 -27.31 -1.07
N LEU A 302 -17.73 -27.06 -1.48
CA LEU A 302 -16.82 -28.07 -2.05
C LEU A 302 -15.85 -28.63 -1.00
N GLY A 303 -15.96 -28.24 0.27
CA GLY A 303 -15.08 -28.68 1.34
C GLY A 303 -13.70 -28.00 1.34
N ASN A 304 -13.53 -26.88 0.62
CA ASN A 304 -12.28 -26.14 0.60
C ASN A 304 -12.35 -24.92 1.53
N PRO A 305 -11.25 -24.57 2.21
CA PRO A 305 -11.23 -23.41 3.10
C PRO A 305 -11.33 -22.11 2.30
N ILE A 306 -12.21 -21.20 2.75
CA ILE A 306 -12.31 -19.83 2.22
C ILE A 306 -12.22 -18.81 3.36
N LYS A 307 -11.39 -17.78 3.14
CA LYS A 307 -11.22 -16.69 4.09
C LYS A 307 -12.36 -15.68 3.97
N ILE A 308 -12.94 -15.32 5.10
CA ILE A 308 -13.92 -14.25 5.25
C ILE A 308 -13.32 -13.16 6.13
N ILE A 309 -13.46 -11.92 5.69
CA ILE A 309 -13.05 -10.70 6.40
C ILE A 309 -14.32 -9.91 6.67
N ILE A 310 -14.61 -9.67 7.95
CA ILE A 310 -15.78 -8.92 8.41
C ILE A 310 -15.30 -7.62 9.03
N GLN A 311 -15.82 -6.48 8.57
CA GLN A 311 -15.37 -5.16 9.00
C GLN A 311 -16.46 -4.12 8.77
N THR A 312 -16.39 -2.97 9.43
CA THR A 312 -17.24 -1.82 9.09
C THR A 312 -16.72 -1.10 7.85
N ASP A 313 -17.50 -0.17 7.30
CA ASP A 313 -17.01 0.66 6.18
C ASP A 313 -15.81 1.53 6.61
N GLU A 314 -15.85 2.10 7.81
CA GLU A 314 -14.72 2.84 8.41
C GLU A 314 -13.45 1.98 8.49
N MET A 315 -13.55 0.78 9.08
CA MET A 315 -12.43 -0.17 9.17
C MET A 315 -11.92 -0.59 7.78
N HIS A 316 -12.81 -0.71 6.81
CA HIS A 316 -12.43 -1.01 5.43
C HIS A 316 -11.57 0.11 4.83
N GLN A 317 -12.00 1.37 4.99
CA GLN A 317 -11.25 2.54 4.52
C GLN A 317 -9.90 2.66 5.23
N GLU A 318 -9.87 2.50 6.56
CA GLU A 318 -8.62 2.47 7.35
C GLU A 318 -7.70 1.37 6.86
N GLY A 319 -8.24 0.18 6.59
CA GLY A 319 -7.46 -0.93 6.10
C GLY A 319 -6.95 -0.77 4.66
N LEU A 320 -7.46 0.18 3.88
CA LEU A 320 -6.99 0.48 2.52
C LEU A 320 -5.95 1.61 2.51
N PHE A 321 -6.22 2.68 3.26
CA PHE A 321 -5.47 3.92 3.22
C PHE A 321 -4.56 4.13 4.44
N GLY A 322 -4.80 3.44 5.55
CA GLY A 322 -4.00 3.53 6.77
C GLY A 322 -3.80 4.98 7.22
N ALA A 323 -2.54 5.36 7.42
CA ALA A 323 -2.13 6.72 7.78
C ALA A 323 -2.53 7.79 6.74
N ALA A 324 -2.89 7.42 5.51
CA ALA A 324 -3.39 8.35 4.51
C ALA A 324 -4.88 8.71 4.69
N LEU A 325 -5.67 7.93 5.46
CA LEU A 325 -7.12 8.12 5.56
C LEU A 325 -7.56 9.48 6.13
N PRO A 326 -6.96 10.01 7.23
CA PRO A 326 -7.37 11.31 7.77
C PRO A 326 -7.27 12.46 6.75
N TYR A 327 -6.41 12.32 5.75
CA TYR A 327 -6.21 13.30 4.69
C TYR A 327 -7.28 13.23 3.59
N GLN A 328 -7.88 12.05 3.34
CA GLN A 328 -9.06 11.94 2.48
C GLN A 328 -10.28 12.68 3.04
N GLN A 329 -10.42 12.75 4.37
CA GLN A 329 -11.64 13.24 5.03
C GLN A 329 -11.62 14.74 5.35
N HIS A 330 -10.69 15.52 4.77
CA HIS A 330 -10.53 16.96 5.02
C HIS A 330 -10.43 17.34 6.51
N MET A 331 -9.97 16.43 7.38
CA MET A 331 -9.71 16.80 8.77
C MET A 331 -8.44 17.67 8.82
N GLU A 332 -8.51 18.79 9.53
CA GLU A 332 -7.47 19.82 9.69
C GLU A 332 -6.14 19.33 10.34
N LYS A 333 -5.90 18.03 10.43
CA LYS A 333 -4.63 17.49 10.88
C LYS A 333 -3.61 17.64 9.76
N LYS A 334 -2.88 18.76 9.83
CA LYS A 334 -1.73 19.07 8.98
C LYS A 334 -0.77 17.87 8.96
N TRP A 335 -0.39 17.48 7.76
CA TRP A 335 0.71 16.59 7.43
C TRP A 335 2.02 16.94 8.15
N GLN A 336 2.18 16.60 9.43
CA GLN A 336 3.29 17.18 10.21
C GLN A 336 4.06 16.21 11.10
N ARG A 337 3.44 15.13 11.57
CA ARG A 337 4.10 14.18 12.48
C ARG A 337 3.69 12.75 12.22
N LEU A 338 4.62 11.83 12.47
CA LEU A 338 4.36 10.40 12.51
C LEU A 338 3.28 10.10 13.56
N PRO A 339 2.42 9.10 13.33
CA PRO A 339 1.56 8.55 14.37
C PRO A 339 2.37 8.17 15.60
N THR A 340 1.84 8.43 16.80
CA THR A 340 2.54 8.22 18.08
C THR A 340 3.07 6.80 18.25
N TRP A 341 2.36 5.82 17.71
CA TRP A 341 2.73 4.42 17.78
C TRP A 341 3.92 4.08 16.83
N ILE A 342 4.07 4.81 15.72
CA ILE A 342 5.27 4.73 14.86
C ILE A 342 6.44 5.39 15.57
N ASP A 343 6.23 6.58 16.14
CA ASP A 343 7.26 7.25 16.95
C ASP A 343 7.74 6.35 18.11
N GLN A 344 6.82 5.66 18.78
CA GLN A 344 7.14 4.71 19.85
C GLN A 344 7.91 3.50 19.34
N LEU A 345 7.46 2.87 18.25
CA LEU A 345 8.13 1.72 17.64
C LEU A 345 9.57 2.06 17.24
N LEU A 346 9.80 3.28 16.73
CA LEU A 346 11.13 3.78 16.40
C LEU A 346 11.97 4.16 17.63
N SER A 347 11.35 4.54 18.75
CA SER A 347 12.04 4.93 19.99
C SER A 347 12.44 3.76 20.88
N LEU A 348 11.73 2.64 20.81
CA LEU A 348 11.88 1.49 21.71
C LEU A 348 13.19 0.69 21.49
N GLU A 349 13.90 0.91 20.38
CA GLU A 349 15.21 0.26 20.12
C GLU A 349 16.42 1.19 20.37
N HIS A 350 16.19 2.42 20.84
CA HIS A 350 17.28 3.31 21.29
C HIS A 350 17.73 3.02 22.74
N ASP A 351 17.23 1.95 23.36
CA ASP A 351 17.71 1.45 24.64
C ASP A 351 18.63 0.24 24.39
N PRO A 352 19.95 0.45 24.24
CA PRO A 352 20.88 -0.66 24.15
C PRO A 352 21.02 -1.26 25.54
N GLN A 353 20.41 -2.44 25.76
CA GLN A 353 20.95 -3.38 26.75
C GLN A 353 22.06 -4.20 26.13
#